data_AF-A0A8T3YN82-F1
#
_entry.id   AF-A0A8T3YN82-F1
#
_cell.length_a   1.000
_cell.length_b   1.000
_cell.length_c   1.000
_cell.angle_alpha   90.00
_cell.angle_beta   90.00
_cell.angle_gamma   90.00
#
_symmetry.space_group_name_H-M   'P 1'
#
loop_
_entity.id
_entity.type
_entity.pdbx_description
1 polymer ?
#
loop_
_entity_poly.entity_id
_entity_poly.type
_entity_poly.pdbx_seq_one_letter_code
_entity_poly.pdbx_strand_id
1 'polypeptide(L)'
;MYEGKIAKDVDHCLKAVAELLGNEHICEAIVGPSSTIRGETIQLENPPKMACITDVAAATGRVELCEQVSGIMVASTKIDCVYAVARATKNPGLCSRIGVEMNQEGCRKQAAKNT
;
A
#
# COMPACT_ATOMS: atom_id res chain seq x y z
N MET A 1 -11.87 2.01 -26.98
CA MET A 1 -11.23 2.63 -25.79
C MET A 1 -12.08 2.47 -24.53
N TYR A 2 -12.68 1.29 -24.28
CA TYR A 2 -13.62 1.10 -23.15
C TYR A 2 -13.07 0.17 -22.06
N GLU A 3 -12.08 -0.68 -22.36
CA GLU A 3 -11.55 -1.67 -21.43
C GLU A 3 -10.78 -1.05 -20.24
N GLY A 4 -10.08 0.07 -20.46
CA GLY A 4 -9.28 0.71 -19.41
C GLY A 4 -10.07 1.46 -18.32
N LYS A 5 -11.36 1.75 -18.54
CA LYS A 5 -12.21 2.42 -17.54
C LYS A 5 -12.84 1.40 -16.58
N ILE A 6 -13.32 0.28 -17.13
CA ILE A 6 -13.93 -0.82 -16.36
C ILE A 6 -12.92 -1.45 -15.40
N ALA A 7 -11.67 -1.67 -15.85
CA ALA A 7 -10.61 -2.23 -14.99
C ALA A 7 -10.30 -1.35 -13.77
N LYS A 8 -10.28 -0.02 -13.92
CA LYS A 8 -10.06 0.91 -12.80
C LYS A 8 -11.20 0.84 -11.79
N ASP A 9 -12.44 0.74 -12.24
CA ASP A 9 -13.59 0.68 -11.34
C ASP A 9 -13.62 -0.62 -10.52
N VAL A 10 -13.17 -1.73 -11.11
CA VAL A 10 -13.01 -3.02 -10.42
C VAL A 10 -11.89 -2.95 -9.38
N ASP A 11 -10.73 -2.41 -9.71
CA ASP A 11 -9.60 -2.28 -8.77
C ASP A 11 -9.96 -1.46 -7.53
N HIS A 12 -10.69 -0.35 -7.70
CA HIS A 12 -11.16 0.46 -6.57
C HIS A 12 -12.14 -0.31 -5.67
N CYS A 13 -13.03 -1.10 -6.26
CA CYS A 13 -13.96 -1.95 -5.52
C CYS A 13 -13.22 -3.04 -4.72
N LEU A 14 -12.30 -3.75 -5.38
CA LEU A 14 -11.49 -4.80 -4.75
C LEU A 14 -10.68 -4.25 -3.58
N LYS A 15 -10.09 -3.07 -3.73
CA LYS A 15 -9.37 -2.39 -2.65
C LYS A 15 -10.26 -2.10 -1.45
N ALA A 16 -11.44 -1.52 -1.68
CA ALA A 16 -12.38 -1.19 -0.60
C ALA A 16 -12.86 -2.47 0.14
N VAL A 17 -13.11 -3.55 -0.60
CA VAL A 17 -13.48 -4.85 -0.01
C VAL A 17 -12.32 -5.44 0.79
N ALA A 18 -11.10 -5.38 0.28
CA ALA A 18 -9.90 -5.85 0.97
C ALA A 18 -9.72 -5.15 2.32
N GLU A 19 -9.85 -3.83 2.34
CA GLU A 19 -9.73 -3.01 3.56
C GLU A 19 -10.85 -3.33 4.56
N LEU A 20 -12.11 -3.34 4.10
CA LEU A 20 -13.28 -3.62 4.95
C LEU A 20 -13.20 -5.00 5.61
N LEU A 21 -12.75 -6.01 4.87
CA LEU A 21 -12.64 -7.38 5.36
C LEU A 21 -11.30 -7.65 6.06
N GLY A 22 -10.35 -6.72 5.98
CA GLY A 22 -8.98 -6.94 6.42
C GLY A 22 -8.33 -8.14 5.73
N ASN A 23 -8.59 -8.36 4.44
CA ASN A 23 -8.09 -9.51 3.68
C ASN A 23 -7.17 -9.05 2.55
N GLU A 24 -5.86 -9.16 2.78
CA GLU A 24 -4.82 -8.75 1.85
C GLU A 24 -4.78 -9.61 0.58
N HIS A 25 -5.28 -10.85 0.62
CA HIS A 25 -5.28 -11.72 -0.56
C HIS A 25 -6.18 -11.18 -1.68
N ILE A 26 -7.15 -10.33 -1.35
CA ILE A 26 -7.99 -9.65 -2.34
C ILE A 26 -7.16 -8.67 -3.18
N CYS A 27 -6.09 -8.09 -2.60
CA CYS A 27 -5.19 -7.19 -3.32
C CYS A 27 -4.44 -7.90 -4.47
N GLU A 28 -4.30 -9.22 -4.45
CA GLU A 28 -3.70 -9.99 -5.54
C GLU A 28 -4.48 -9.90 -6.85
N ALA A 29 -5.80 -9.65 -6.77
CA ALA A 29 -6.65 -9.50 -7.94
C ALA A 29 -6.59 -8.08 -8.56
N ILE A 30 -5.93 -7.14 -7.91
CA ILE A 30 -5.76 -5.77 -8.42
C ILE A 30 -4.66 -5.79 -9.47
N VAL A 31 -5.00 -5.39 -10.69
CA VAL A 31 -4.08 -5.45 -11.84
C VAL A 31 -3.43 -4.10 -12.10
N GLY A 32 -4.14 -3.01 -11.81
CA GLY A 32 -3.71 -1.67 -12.10
C GLY A 32 -3.77 -1.32 -13.60
N PRO A 33 -3.39 -0.08 -13.96
CA PRO A 33 -3.40 0.34 -15.35
C PRO A 33 -2.31 -0.38 -16.14
N SER A 34 -2.69 -1.01 -17.25
CA SER A 34 -1.76 -1.53 -18.24
C SER A 34 -1.65 -0.58 -19.43
N SER A 35 -0.46 -0.48 -20.02
CA SER A 35 -0.25 0.29 -21.26
C SER A 35 0.31 -0.62 -22.34
N THR A 36 -0.24 -0.56 -23.54
CA THR A 36 0.36 -1.24 -24.70
C THR A 36 1.32 -0.30 -25.40
N ILE A 37 2.61 -0.63 -25.39
CA ILE A 37 3.65 0.13 -26.10
C ILE A 37 4.21 -0.78 -27.19
N ARG A 38 4.09 -0.35 -28.47
CA ARG A 38 4.59 -1.11 -29.64
C ARG A 38 4.08 -2.56 -29.74
N GLY A 39 2.85 -2.81 -29.26
CA GLY A 39 2.23 -4.14 -29.28
C GLY A 39 2.53 -4.99 -28.05
N GLU A 40 3.36 -4.51 -27.11
CA GLU A 40 3.63 -5.19 -25.84
C GLU A 40 2.83 -4.54 -24.72
N THR A 41 2.13 -5.35 -23.92
CA THR A 41 1.45 -4.87 -22.72
C THR A 41 2.45 -4.77 -21.59
N ILE A 42 2.71 -3.56 -21.14
CA ILE A 42 3.57 -3.26 -20.00
C ILE A 42 2.68 -2.99 -18.80
N GLN A 43 2.85 -3.80 -17.76
CA GLN A 43 2.38 -3.49 -16.41
C GLN A 43 3.55 -2.84 -15.66
N LEU A 44 3.44 -1.55 -15.32
CA LEU A 44 4.38 -0.93 -14.39
C LEU A 44 4.20 -1.58 -13.00
N GLU A 45 5.28 -1.62 -12.19
CA GLU A 45 5.30 -2.10 -10.79
C GLU A 45 3.99 -1.82 -10.07
N ASN A 46 3.07 -2.79 -9.98
CA ASN A 46 1.65 -2.63 -9.67
C ASN A 46 1.36 -1.68 -8.48
N PRO A 47 1.26 -0.36 -8.70
CA PRO A 47 1.16 0.59 -7.60
C PRO A 47 -0.15 0.45 -6.83
N PRO A 48 -1.30 0.21 -7.51
CA PRO A 48 -2.58 -0.06 -6.84
C PRO A 48 -2.57 -1.25 -5.89
N LYS A 49 -1.91 -2.37 -6.25
CA LYS A 49 -1.78 -3.52 -5.34
C LYS A 49 -0.99 -3.16 -4.08
N MET A 50 0.15 -2.49 -4.24
CA MET A 50 0.99 -2.09 -3.10
C MET A 50 0.26 -1.11 -2.16
N ALA A 51 -0.53 -0.20 -2.74
CA ALA A 51 -1.39 0.69 -1.98
C ALA A 51 -2.51 -0.07 -1.24
N CYS A 52 -3.13 -1.06 -1.88
CA CYS A 52 -4.13 -1.92 -1.24
C CYS A 52 -3.56 -2.66 -0.02
N ILE A 53 -2.39 -3.30 -0.16
CA ILE A 53 -1.74 -3.99 0.97
C ILE A 53 -1.43 -3.00 2.10
N THR A 54 -0.96 -1.81 1.77
CA THR A 54 -0.66 -0.75 2.75
C THR A 54 -1.90 -0.34 3.54
N ASP A 55 -3.03 -0.16 2.85
CA ASP A 55 -4.28 0.27 3.49
C ASP A 55 -4.87 -0.84 4.36
N VAL A 56 -4.83 -2.09 3.91
CA VAL A 56 -5.21 -3.26 4.72
C VAL A 56 -4.34 -3.36 5.98
N ALA A 57 -3.02 -3.17 5.84
CA ALA A 57 -2.10 -3.18 6.97
C ALA A 57 -2.45 -2.08 7.98
N ALA A 58 -2.72 -0.87 7.51
CA ALA A 58 -3.07 0.27 8.37
C ALA A 58 -4.43 0.08 9.07
N ALA A 59 -5.44 -0.38 8.34
CA ALA A 59 -6.78 -0.63 8.88
C ALA A 59 -6.81 -1.75 9.93
N THR A 60 -5.96 -2.78 9.75
CA THR A 60 -5.90 -3.94 10.65
C THR A 60 -4.80 -3.85 11.72
N GLY A 61 -3.87 -2.90 11.61
CA GLY A 61 -2.69 -2.81 12.47
C GLY A 61 -1.59 -3.85 12.21
N ARG A 62 -1.72 -4.66 11.14
CA ARG A 62 -0.83 -5.78 10.80
C ARG A 62 0.43 -5.31 10.07
N VAL A 63 1.42 -4.84 10.82
CA VAL A 63 2.68 -4.30 10.30
C VAL A 63 3.51 -5.31 9.48
N GLU A 64 3.33 -6.61 9.71
CA GLU A 64 3.97 -7.69 8.96
C GLU A 64 3.57 -7.72 7.48
N LEU A 65 2.40 -7.20 7.11
CA LEU A 65 2.00 -7.07 5.72
C LEU A 65 2.89 -6.11 4.93
N CYS A 66 3.56 -5.17 5.60
CA CYS A 66 4.48 -4.25 4.95
C CYS A 66 5.71 -4.95 4.34
N GLU A 67 5.99 -6.21 4.71
CA GLU A 67 7.04 -7.01 4.06
C GLU A 67 6.67 -7.41 2.64
N GLN A 68 5.37 -7.39 2.28
CA GLN A 68 4.88 -7.68 0.93
C GLN A 68 4.91 -6.45 0.02
N VAL A 69 5.23 -5.27 0.56
CA VAL A 69 5.21 -4.00 -0.15
C VAL A 69 6.58 -3.72 -0.76
N SER A 70 6.68 -3.78 -2.08
CA SER A 70 7.93 -3.69 -2.83
C SER A 70 7.96 -2.54 -3.85
N GLY A 71 7.28 -1.42 -3.59
CA GLY A 71 7.32 -0.27 -4.47
C GLY A 71 8.66 0.47 -4.45
N ILE A 72 9.07 1.03 -5.59
CA ILE A 72 10.29 1.85 -5.69
C ILE A 72 9.96 3.34 -5.86
N MET A 73 9.50 3.77 -7.04
CA MET A 73 9.38 5.20 -7.37
C MET A 73 7.95 5.77 -7.31
N VAL A 74 6.99 5.02 -7.84
CA VAL A 74 5.60 5.49 -8.03
C VAL A 74 4.59 4.68 -7.20
N ALA A 75 5.08 3.67 -6.48
CA ALA A 75 4.29 2.76 -5.68
C ALA A 75 4.62 2.95 -4.20
N SER A 76 3.65 2.59 -3.34
CA SER A 76 3.86 2.54 -1.90
C SER A 76 5.10 1.71 -1.57
N THR A 77 5.96 2.24 -0.73
CA THR A 77 7.15 1.54 -0.25
C THR A 77 6.86 0.84 1.08
N LYS A 78 7.71 -0.12 1.47
CA LYS A 78 7.68 -0.71 2.81
C LYS A 78 7.73 0.36 3.91
N ILE A 79 8.50 1.42 3.69
CA ILE A 79 8.62 2.53 4.64
C ILE A 79 7.26 3.23 4.78
N ASP A 80 6.62 3.59 3.68
CA ASP A 80 5.30 4.24 3.67
C ASP A 80 4.25 3.38 4.39
N CYS A 81 4.29 2.07 4.16
CA CYS A 81 3.41 1.12 4.84
C CYS A 81 3.61 1.13 6.35
N VAL A 82 4.86 1.00 6.84
CA VAL A 82 5.15 1.03 8.28
C VAL A 82 4.72 2.37 8.91
N TYR A 83 4.93 3.49 8.20
CA TYR A 83 4.44 4.80 8.61
C TYR A 83 2.92 4.83 8.76
N ALA A 84 2.19 4.30 7.78
CA ALA A 84 0.73 4.27 7.79
C ALA A 84 0.19 3.46 8.98
N VAL A 85 0.76 2.27 9.23
CA VAL A 85 0.38 1.42 10.37
C VAL A 85 0.69 2.10 11.70
N ALA A 86 1.90 2.65 11.87
CA ALA A 86 2.29 3.35 13.09
C ALA A 86 1.36 4.53 13.41
N ARG A 87 0.95 5.28 12.39
CA ARG A 87 0.03 6.40 12.53
C ARG A 87 -1.40 5.96 12.84
N ALA A 88 -1.92 4.95 12.13
CA ALA A 88 -3.28 4.44 12.32
C ALA A 88 -3.47 3.83 13.72
N THR A 89 -2.46 3.10 14.19
CA THR A 89 -2.45 2.44 15.50
C THR A 89 -1.95 3.34 16.64
N LYS A 90 -1.49 4.56 16.34
CA LYS A 90 -0.80 5.47 17.28
C LYS A 90 0.35 4.79 18.03
N ASN A 91 1.08 3.90 17.35
CA ASN A 91 2.15 3.10 17.93
C ASN A 91 3.52 3.53 17.37
N PRO A 92 4.20 4.52 17.99
CA PRO A 92 5.53 4.95 17.56
C PRO A 92 6.60 3.85 17.67
N GLY A 93 6.36 2.78 18.44
CA GLY A 93 7.26 1.64 18.55
C GLY A 93 7.45 0.89 17.22
N LEU A 94 6.44 0.90 16.35
CA LEU A 94 6.50 0.26 15.03
C LEU A 94 7.54 0.90 14.10
N CYS A 95 7.87 2.18 14.32
CA CYS A 95 8.86 2.90 13.54
C CYS A 95 10.27 2.31 13.63
N SER A 96 10.56 1.49 14.65
CA SER A 96 11.82 0.74 14.77
C SER A 96 12.06 -0.24 13.60
N ARG A 97 11.00 -0.63 12.86
CA ARG A 97 11.10 -1.50 11.68
C ARG A 97 11.63 -0.80 10.43
N ILE A 98 11.83 0.52 10.48
CA ILE A 98 12.42 1.30 9.38
C ILE A 98 13.94 1.31 9.54
N GLY A 99 14.69 0.97 8.49
CA GLY A 99 16.15 0.79 8.59
C GLY A 99 16.97 2.09 8.74
N VAL A 100 16.41 3.25 8.42
CA VAL A 100 17.12 4.54 8.43
C VAL A 100 16.65 5.38 9.62
N GLU A 101 17.57 5.76 10.51
CA GLU A 101 17.28 6.45 11.78
C GLU A 101 16.48 7.75 11.59
N MET A 102 16.85 8.57 10.60
CA MET A 102 16.12 9.80 10.26
C MET A 102 14.65 9.52 9.93
N ASN A 103 14.38 8.43 9.20
CA ASN A 103 13.02 8.01 8.88
C ASN A 103 12.29 7.43 10.11
N GLN A 104 13.00 6.77 11.02
CA GLN A 104 12.39 6.32 12.27
C GLN A 104 11.92 7.50 13.12
N GLU A 105 12.74 8.55 13.22
CA GLU A 105 12.38 9.75 13.99
C GLU A 105 11.17 10.48 13.39
N GLY A 106 11.17 10.66 12.07
CA GLY A 106 10.01 11.21 11.34
C GLY A 106 8.74 10.40 11.61
N CYS A 107 8.84 9.08 11.60
CA CYS A 107 7.73 8.16 11.91
C CYS A 107 7.24 8.32 13.34
N ARG A 108 8.15 8.32 14.33
CA ARG A 108 7.79 8.48 15.75
C ARG A 108 7.04 9.78 16.00
N LYS A 109 7.51 10.88 15.39
CA LYS A 109 6.86 12.20 15.48
C LYS A 109 5.47 12.19 14.85
N GLN A 110 5.27 11.52 13.72
CA GLN A 110 3.96 11.46 13.06
C GLN A 110 2.98 10.53 13.78
N ALA A 111 3.44 9.38 14.29
CA ALA A 111 2.59 8.44 15.03
C ALA A 111 2.06 9.03 16.34
N ALA A 112 2.83 9.91 16.98
CA ALA A 112 2.46 10.58 18.24
C ALA A 112 1.59 11.84 18.07
N LYS A 113 1.39 12.36 16.86
CA LYS A 113 0.71 13.66 16.62
C LYS A 113 -0.84 13.61 16.66
N ASN A 114 -1.43 12.43 16.82
CA ASN A 114 -2.90 12.24 16.81
C ASN A 114 -3.50 11.96 18.21
N THR A 115 -2.81 12.31 19.29
CA THR A 115 -3.38 12.44 20.65
C THR A 115 -3.93 13.83 20.87
#